data_AF-A0A285TUE5-F1
#
_entry.id   AF-A0A285TUE5-F1
#
_cell.length_a   1.000
_cell.length_b   1.000
_cell.length_c   1.000
_cell.angle_alpha   90.00
_cell.angle_beta   90.00
_cell.angle_gamma   90.00
#
_symmetry.space_group_name_H-M   'P 1'
#
loop_
_entity.id
_entity.type
_entity.pdbx_description
1 polymer ?
#
loop_
_entity_poly.entity_id
_entity_poly.type
_entity_poly.pdbx_seq_one_letter_code
_entity_poly.pdbx_strand_id
1 'polypeptide(L)' 'MALLLNKRHPVGGAYVETLTGGKVLAGETLESASEFENARAAYDQYRPLADSGDHSAWNICYTLEGIAELKEEKLH' A
#
# COMPACT_ATOMS: atom_id res chain seq x y z
N MET A 1 -17.15 8.55 -0.35
CA MET A 1 -17.18 7.07 -0.37
C MET A 1 -15.75 6.57 -0.34
N ALA A 2 -15.23 6.22 0.84
CA ALA A 2 -13.93 5.55 0.95
C ALA A 2 -14.21 4.03 0.89
N LEU A 3 -13.78 3.38 -0.19
CA LEU A 3 -13.81 1.93 -0.28
C LEU A 3 -12.77 1.37 0.69
N LEU A 4 -13.24 0.80 1.80
CA LEU A 4 -12.45 -0.04 2.68
C LEU A 4 -12.05 -1.30 1.91
N LEU A 5 -10.83 -1.34 1.38
CA LEU A 5 -10.18 -2.59 0.98
C LEU A 5 -9.38 -3.10 2.19
N ASN A 6 -10.02 -4.04 2.89
CA ASN A 6 -9.44 -5.00 3.82
C ASN A 6 -8.82 -4.47 5.14
N LYS A 7 -9.68 -4.12 6.10
CA LYS A 7 -9.30 -3.85 7.49
C LYS A 7 -8.90 -5.09 8.32
N ARG A 8 -8.62 -6.26 7.73
CA ARG A 8 -8.17 -7.43 8.51
C ARG A 8 -7.28 -8.39 7.71
N HIS A 9 -5.99 -8.42 8.07
CA HIS A 9 -5.48 -9.67 8.62
C HIS A 9 -4.85 -9.36 9.99
N PRO A 10 -5.31 -9.97 11.10
CA PRO A 10 -4.71 -9.84 12.44
C PRO A 10 -3.36 -10.56 12.58
N VAL A 11 -2.71 -10.85 11.45
CA VAL A 11 -1.35 -11.36 11.39
C VAL A 11 -0.57 -10.23 10.72
N GLY A 12 0.12 -9.44 11.54
CA GLY A 12 0.62 -8.12 11.20
C GLY A 12 1.60 -8.08 10.04
N GLY A 13 1.79 -6.87 9.49
CA GLY A 13 2.89 -6.57 8.57
C GLY A 13 2.54 -5.62 7.43
N ALA A 14 1.27 -5.25 7.21
CA ALA A 14 0.93 -4.28 6.17
C ALA A 14 -0.35 -3.49 6.48
N TYR A 15 -0.24 -2.17 6.44
CA TYR A 15 -1.30 -1.19 6.45
C TYR A 15 -1.13 -0.30 5.22
N VAL A 16 -2.13 -0.30 4.34
CA VAL A 16 -2.16 0.57 3.16
C VAL A 16 -3.54 1.21 3.05
N GLU A 17 -3.59 2.54 2.95
CA GLU A 17 -4.82 3.30 2.82
C GLU A 17 -4.68 4.34 1.70
N THR A 18 -5.65 4.39 0.77
CA THR A 18 -5.64 5.42 -0.28
C THR A 18 -6.36 6.67 0.22
N LEU A 19 -5.68 7.81 0.15
CA LEU A 19 -6.20 9.12 0.55
C LEU A 19 -6.76 9.87 -0.67
N THR A 20 -7.53 10.93 -0.39
CA THR A 20 -8.00 11.86 -1.42
C THR A 20 -6.85 12.50 -2.20
N GLY A 21 -7.03 12.68 -3.51
CA GLY A 21 -6.00 13.24 -4.38
C GLY A 21 -4.95 12.23 -4.87
N GLY A 22 -5.17 10.92 -4.64
CA GLY A 22 -4.32 9.87 -5.19
C GLY A 22 -3.14 9.48 -4.31
N LYS A 23 -2.94 10.20 -3.19
CA LYS A 23 -1.99 9.89 -2.12
C LYS A 23 -2.29 8.56 -1.45
N VAL A 24 -1.28 7.98 -0.82
CA VAL A 24 -1.38 6.69 -0.13
C VAL A 24 -0.64 6.75 1.19
N LEU A 25 -1.25 6.23 2.25
CA LEU A 25 -0.58 5.93 3.52
C LEU A 25 -0.14 4.46 3.48
N ALA A 26 1.13 4.16 3.70
CA ALA A 26 1.64 2.79 3.68
C ALA A 26 2.64 2.55 4.82
N GLY A 27 2.58 1.38 5.45
CA GLY A 27 3.48 0.96 6.53
C GLY A 27 3.13 -0.41 7.07
N GLU A 28 3.85 -0.88 8.09
CA GLU A 28 3.57 -2.18 8.71
C GLU A 28 2.34 -2.11 9.64
N THR A 29 2.16 -0.94 10.27
CA THR A 29 1.03 -0.60 11.14
C THR A 29 0.55 0.81 10.81
N LEU A 30 -0.63 1.19 11.30
CA LEU A 30 -1.12 2.57 11.17
C LEU A 30 -0.16 3.60 11.79
N GLU A 31 0.52 3.24 12.89
CA GLU A 31 1.43 4.15 13.60
C GLU A 31 2.78 4.32 12.89
N SER A 32 3.24 3.29 12.16
CA SER A 32 4.47 3.36 11.36
C SER A 32 4.23 3.75 9.90
N ALA A 33 2.98 3.98 9.51
CA ALA A 33 2.64 4.31 8.15
C ALA A 33 3.07 5.73 7.77
N SER A 34 3.70 5.85 6.61
CA SER A 34 4.13 7.12 6.02
C SER A 34 3.20 7.52 4.88
N GLU A 35 3.01 8.83 4.70
CA GLU A 35 2.25 9.36 3.57
C GLU A 35 3.14 9.49 2.33
N PHE A 36 2.64 8.96 1.21
CA PHE A 36 3.27 9.00 -0.09
C PHE A 36 2.35 9.71 -1.10
N GLU A 37 2.97 10.38 -2.07
CA GLU A 37 2.23 11.14 -3.09
C GLU A 37 1.33 10.26 -3.97
N ASN A 38 1.71 9.00 -4.17
CA ASN A 38 0.96 8.01 -4.91
C ASN A 38 1.42 6.58 -4.56
N ALA A 39 0.68 5.58 -5.03
CA ALA A 39 0.99 4.17 -4.80
C ALA A 39 2.37 3.76 -5.33
N ARG A 40 2.83 4.38 -6.43
CA ARG A 40 4.14 4.08 -7.02
C ARG A 40 5.29 4.55 -6.14
N ALA A 41 5.19 5.75 -5.57
CA ALA A 41 6.18 6.27 -4.63
C ALA A 41 6.29 5.41 -3.38
N ALA A 42 5.15 4.93 -2.85
CA ALA A 42 5.15 3.96 -1.76
C ALA A 42 5.81 2.64 -2.18
N TYR A 43 5.50 2.13 -3.37
CA TYR A 43 6.05 0.86 -3.86
C TYR A 43 7.58 0.93 -3.99
N ASP A 44 8.09 2.00 -4.61
CA ASP A 44 9.53 2.17 -4.80
C ASP A 44 10.29 2.30 -3.46
N GLN A 45 9.62 2.75 -2.38
CA GLN A 45 10.18 2.78 -1.02
C GLN A 45 10.25 1.39 -0.37
N TYR A 46 9.23 0.55 -0.53
CA TYR A 46 9.15 -0.77 0.12
C TYR A 46 9.79 -1.89 -0.71
N ARG A 47 9.92 -1.73 -2.03
CA ARG A 47 10.51 -2.73 -2.92
C ARG A 47 11.91 -3.20 -2.48
N PRO A 48 12.87 -2.33 -2.11
CA PRO A 48 14.19 -2.78 -1.69
C PRO A 48 14.15 -3.65 -0.41
N LEU A 49 13.20 -3.36 0.49
CA LEU A 49 13.01 -4.14 1.72
C LEU A 49 12.38 -5.50 1.39
N ALA A 50 11.38 -5.52 0.50
CA ALA A 50 10.78 -6.76 0.01
C ALA A 50 11.83 -7.66 -0.69
N ASP A 51 12.68 -7.07 -1.54
CA ASP A 51 13.78 -7.75 -2.23
C ASP A 51 14.84 -8.29 -1.24
N SER A 52 14.97 -7.68 -0.06
CA SER A 52 15.86 -8.14 1.01
C SER A 52 15.28 -9.26 1.87
N GLY A 53 14.02 -9.66 1.61
CA GLY A 53 13.32 -10.73 2.33
C GLY A 53 12.40 -10.26 3.45
N ASP A 54 12.11 -8.96 3.54
CA ASP A 54 11.13 -8.43 4.50
C ASP A 54 9.70 -8.78 4.05
N HIS A 55 9.06 -9.68 4.80
CA HIS A 55 7.69 -10.13 4.52
C HIS A 55 6.64 -9.01 4.68
N SER A 56 6.84 -8.07 5.59
CA SER A 56 5.95 -6.92 5.78
C SER A 56 6.00 -6.04 4.53
N ALA A 57 7.21 -5.71 4.07
CA ALA A 57 7.41 -4.93 2.86
C ALA A 57 6.84 -5.62 1.61
N TRP A 58 6.95 -6.95 1.51
CA TRP A 58 6.36 -7.72 0.41
C TRP A 58 4.83 -7.58 0.37
N ASN A 59 4.17 -7.70 1.53
CA ASN A 59 2.71 -7.52 1.64
C ASN A 59 2.26 -6.09 1.29
N ILE A 60 3.06 -5.08 1.68
CA ILE A 60 2.81 -3.69 1.34
C ILE A 60 2.91 -3.50 -0.18
N CYS A 61 3.98 -3.97 -0.82
CA CYS A 61 4.17 -3.91 -2.27
C CYS A 61 3.02 -4.56 -3.04
N TYR A 62 2.62 -5.77 -2.65
CA TYR A 62 1.50 -6.50 -3.27
C TYR A 62 0.18 -5.71 -3.19
N THR A 63 -0.08 -5.07 -2.04
CA THR A 63 -1.30 -4.26 -1.85
C THR A 63 -1.26 -3.00 -2.73
N LEU A 64 -0.09 -2.38 -2.87
CA LEU A 64 0.11 -1.18 -3.69
C LEU A 64 -0.05 -1.47 -5.19
N GLU A 65 0.44 -2.62 -5.66
CA GLU A 65 0.24 -3.08 -7.04
C GLU A 65 -1.25 -3.25 -7.36
N GLY A 66 -2.01 -3.91 -6.48
CA GLY A 66 -3.46 -4.03 -6.66
C GLY A 66 -4.20 -2.68 -6.67
N ILE A 67 -3.73 -1.67 -5.92
CA ILE A 67 -4.30 -0.32 -5.97
C ILE A 67 -3.97 0.38 -7.29
N ALA A 68 -2.78 0.14 -7.85
CA ALA A 68 -2.39 0.70 -9.15
C ALA A 68 -3.22 0.11 -10.29
N GLU A 69 -3.38 -1.22 -10.32
CA GLU A 69 -4.18 -1.93 -11.35
C GLU A 69 -5.66 -1.50 -11.32
N LEU A 70 -6.26 -1.37 -10.13
CA LEU A 70 -7.65 -0.91 -9.96
C LEU A 70 -7.88 0.54 -10.43
N LYS A 71 -6.84 1.36 -10.48
CA LYS A 71 -6.93 2.73 -11.03
C LYS A 71 -6.88 2.74 -12.55
N GLU A 72 -6.18 1.80 -13.18
CA GLU A 72 -6.13 1.68 -14.64
C GLU A 72 -7.45 1.13 -15.21
N GLU A 73 -8.09 0.18 -14.52
CA GLU A 73 -9.40 -0.35 -14.95
C GLU A 73 -10.55 0.67 -14.90
N LYS A 74 -10.47 1.72 -14.06
CA LYS A 74 -11.52 2.76 -14.00
C LYS A 74 -11.42 3.83 -15.10
N LEU A 75 -10.37 3.77 -15.92
CA LEU A 75 -10.15 4.73 -17.01
C LEU A 75 -10.54 4.18 -18.39
N HIS A 76 -10.99 2.93 -18.47
CA HIS A 76 -11.49 2.25 -19.67
C HIS A 76 -12.99 2.01 -19.59
#